data_AF-A0A4R5KL27-F1
#
_entry.id   AF-A0A4R5KL27-F1
#
_cell.length_a   1.000
_cell.length_b   1.000
_cell.length_c   1.000
_cell.angle_alpha   90.00
_cell.angle_beta   90.00
_cell.angle_gamma   90.00
#
_symmetry.space_group_name_H-M   'P 1'
#
loop_
_entity.id
_entity.type
_entity.pdbx_description
1 polymer ?
#
loop_
_entity_poly.entity_id
_entity_poly.type
_entity_poly.pdbx_seq_one_letter_code
_entity_poly.pdbx_strand_id
1 'polypeptide(L)'
;MKDGKKSFTDDIMKSKDGKSPQQAIYRYAAPVFGHTKVMEYDAWSQISLPFPEQQESIKLFTSADTSLNTTTSLSLTSDESSKLGSIMSDINTYTQETVLRILMGADPISKIDEFQKRLKSMGIDEANKIYQAAFGRFNARK
;
A
#
# COMPACT_ATOMS: atom_id res chain seq x y z
N MET A 1 -30.99 20.24 -0.31
CA MET A 1 -30.32 20.51 -1.59
C MET A 1 -30.20 22.01 -1.75
N LYS A 2 -29.05 22.52 -2.19
CA LYS A 2 -28.87 23.91 -2.64
C LYS A 2 -28.46 23.82 -4.11
N ASP A 3 -29.14 24.56 -4.98
CA ASP A 3 -28.85 24.61 -6.42
C ASP A 3 -28.76 23.24 -7.12
N GLY A 4 -29.69 22.33 -6.79
CA GLY A 4 -29.74 20.98 -7.36
C GLY A 4 -28.64 20.02 -6.86
N LYS A 5 -27.69 20.50 -6.04
CA LYS A 5 -26.67 19.68 -5.41
C LYS A 5 -27.08 19.29 -3.99
N LYS A 6 -26.82 18.03 -3.63
CA LYS A 6 -26.99 17.55 -2.25
C LYS A 6 -25.93 18.24 -1.38
N SER A 7 -26.36 18.84 -0.29
CA SER A 7 -25.48 19.48 0.67
C SER A 7 -25.94 19.16 2.09
N PHE A 8 -24.97 19.01 2.98
CA PHE A 8 -25.24 18.77 4.39
C PHE A 8 -25.85 20.02 5.06
N THR A 9 -26.59 19.80 6.13
CA THR A 9 -27.24 20.87 6.89
C THR A 9 -26.21 21.74 7.60
N ASP A 10 -26.63 22.95 7.97
CA ASP A 10 -25.77 23.86 8.74
C ASP A 10 -25.37 23.28 10.11
N ASP A 11 -26.19 22.40 10.71
CA ASP A 11 -25.82 21.71 11.96
C ASP A 11 -24.59 20.81 11.83
N ILE A 12 -24.32 20.31 10.61
CA ILE A 12 -23.12 19.53 10.29
C ILE A 12 -22.01 20.47 9.80
N MET A 13 -22.30 21.35 8.84
CA MET A 13 -21.28 22.19 8.20
C MET A 13 -20.77 23.33 9.10
N LYS A 14 -21.58 23.77 10.06
CA LYS A 14 -21.33 24.87 11.00
C LYS A 14 -21.79 24.47 12.39
N SER A 15 -21.29 23.33 12.87
CA SER A 15 -21.69 22.77 14.16
C SER A 15 -21.55 23.81 15.28
N LYS A 16 -22.65 24.05 16.01
CA LYS A 16 -22.71 25.01 17.13
C LYS A 16 -21.76 24.66 18.27
N ASP A 17 -21.35 23.39 18.35
CA ASP A 17 -20.43 22.87 19.35
C ASP A 17 -18.95 23.05 18.95
N GLY A 18 -18.66 23.78 17.86
CA GLY A 18 -17.30 24.02 17.37
C GLY A 18 -16.64 22.80 16.71
N LYS A 19 -17.40 21.74 16.46
CA LYS A 19 -16.91 20.51 15.81
C LYS A 19 -16.72 20.73 14.31
N SER A 20 -15.71 20.07 13.74
CA SER A 20 -15.57 20.01 12.29
C SER A 20 -16.75 19.26 11.65
N PRO A 21 -17.06 19.47 10.36
CA PRO A 21 -18.11 18.71 9.67
C PRO A 21 -17.92 17.19 9.79
N GLN A 22 -16.67 16.73 9.72
CA GLN A 22 -16.28 15.34 9.92
C GLN A 22 -16.63 14.81 11.33
N GLN A 23 -16.53 15.66 12.36
CA GLN A 23 -16.87 15.30 13.73
C GLN A 23 -18.37 15.39 14.01
N ALA A 24 -19.05 16.38 13.43
CA ALA A 24 -20.47 16.63 13.65
C ALA A 24 -21.36 15.51 13.06
N ILE A 25 -20.97 14.97 11.90
CA ILE A 25 -21.74 13.92 11.21
C ILE A 25 -21.80 12.60 12.00
N TYR A 26 -20.84 12.33 12.89
CA TYR A 26 -20.79 11.10 13.70
C TYR A 26 -22.02 10.87 14.59
N ARG A 27 -22.79 11.91 14.89
CA ARG A 27 -24.06 11.79 15.61
C ARG A 27 -25.13 11.03 14.82
N TYR A 28 -25.03 11.03 13.49
CA TYR A 28 -26.07 10.53 12.59
C TYR A 28 -25.59 9.38 11.71
N ALA A 29 -24.31 9.39 11.34
CA ALA A 29 -23.70 8.37 10.50
C ALA A 29 -22.18 8.30 10.75
N ALA A 30 -21.54 7.19 10.37
CA ALA A 30 -20.08 7.06 10.44
C ALA A 30 -19.45 7.09 9.03
N PRO A 31 -19.54 8.20 8.29
CA PRO A 31 -19.07 8.25 6.90
C PRO A 31 -17.53 8.18 6.78
N VAL A 32 -16.82 8.58 7.83
CA VAL A 32 -15.36 8.76 7.85
C VAL A 32 -14.60 7.72 8.70
N PHE A 33 -15.28 6.65 9.13
CA PHE A 33 -14.68 5.57 9.92
C PHE A 33 -14.79 4.21 9.21
N GLY A 34 -13.66 3.63 8.79
CA GLY A 34 -13.59 2.34 8.07
C GLY A 34 -13.08 2.46 6.62
N HIS A 35 -12.80 1.32 5.97
CA HIS A 35 -12.04 1.27 4.70
C HIS A 35 -12.92 1.33 3.43
N THR A 36 -14.17 0.87 3.48
CA THR A 36 -15.07 0.87 2.32
C THR A 36 -16.44 1.43 2.70
N LYS A 37 -16.91 2.42 1.93
CA LYS A 37 -18.20 3.10 2.11
C LYS A 37 -18.79 3.38 0.73
N VAL A 38 -20.07 3.08 0.55
CA VAL A 38 -20.80 3.55 -0.64
C VAL A 38 -21.31 4.95 -0.31
N MET A 39 -20.58 5.97 -0.75
CA MET A 39 -20.96 7.38 -0.63
C MET A 39 -20.76 8.12 -1.94
N GLU A 40 -21.61 9.10 -2.18
CA GLU A 40 -21.46 10.04 -3.29
C GLU A 40 -20.24 10.95 -3.04
N TYR A 41 -19.37 11.10 -4.03
CA TYR A 41 -18.12 11.87 -3.91
C TYR A 41 -18.38 13.32 -3.45
N ASP A 42 -19.39 13.97 -4.04
CA ASP A 42 -19.75 15.36 -3.72
C ASP A 42 -20.21 15.50 -2.26
N ALA A 43 -20.86 14.48 -1.68
CA ALA A 43 -21.21 14.49 -0.27
C ALA A 43 -19.96 14.27 0.59
N TRP A 44 -19.17 13.24 0.31
CA TRP A 44 -17.98 12.94 1.10
C TRP A 44 -16.94 14.08 1.12
N SER A 45 -16.71 14.72 -0.03
CA SER A 45 -15.76 15.84 -0.17
C SER A 45 -16.15 17.06 0.68
N GLN A 46 -17.45 17.36 0.80
CA GLN A 46 -17.95 18.46 1.66
C GLN A 46 -17.52 18.31 3.12
N ILE A 47 -17.41 17.08 3.63
CA ILE A 47 -17.10 16.82 5.04
C ILE A 47 -15.65 16.40 5.29
N SER A 48 -14.92 15.99 4.24
CA SER A 48 -13.57 15.39 4.38
C SER A 48 -12.47 16.20 3.68
N LEU A 49 -12.81 17.09 2.75
CA LEU A 49 -11.86 17.89 1.96
C LEU A 49 -12.16 19.39 2.11
N PRO A 50 -11.94 19.97 3.30
CA PRO A 50 -12.22 21.38 3.57
C PRO A 50 -11.43 22.36 2.69
N PHE A 51 -10.29 21.93 2.12
CA PHE A 51 -9.43 22.80 1.33
C PHE A 51 -9.54 22.50 -0.18
N PRO A 52 -9.58 23.52 -1.06
CA PRO A 52 -9.59 23.33 -2.51
C PRO A 52 -8.44 22.44 -3.02
N GLU A 53 -7.25 22.57 -2.45
CA GLU A 53 -6.07 21.78 -2.80
C GLU A 53 -6.26 20.29 -2.54
N GLN A 54 -7.02 19.92 -1.50
CA GLN A 54 -7.35 18.52 -1.20
C GLN A 54 -8.30 17.94 -2.26
N GLN A 55 -9.25 18.75 -2.76
CA GLN A 55 -10.17 18.32 -3.81
C GLN A 55 -9.45 18.14 -5.15
N GLU A 56 -8.52 19.05 -5.48
CA GLU A 56 -7.69 18.94 -6.69
C GLU A 56 -6.68 17.80 -6.61
N SER A 57 -6.09 17.55 -5.44
CA SER A 57 -5.16 16.44 -5.23
C SER A 57 -5.79 15.09 -5.55
N ILE A 58 -7.07 14.88 -5.22
CA ILE A 58 -7.75 13.62 -5.52
C ILE A 58 -7.98 13.47 -7.02
N LYS A 59 -8.43 14.52 -7.71
CA LYS A 59 -8.59 14.49 -9.16
C LYS A 59 -7.28 14.11 -9.85
N LEU A 60 -6.19 14.77 -9.43
CA LEU A 60 -4.85 14.48 -9.95
C LEU A 60 -4.45 13.03 -9.68
N PHE A 61 -4.59 12.56 -8.44
CA PHE A 61 -4.27 11.18 -8.06
C PHE A 61 -5.09 10.16 -8.87
N THR A 62 -6.40 10.41 -9.07
CA THR A 62 -7.27 9.53 -9.86
C THR A 62 -6.99 9.56 -11.37
N SER A 63 -6.35 10.63 -11.86
CA SER A 63 -5.95 10.76 -13.27
C SER A 63 -4.59 10.13 -13.58
N ALA A 64 -3.89 9.65 -12.56
CA ALA A 64 -2.57 9.05 -12.74
C ALA A 64 -2.61 7.82 -13.66
N ASP A 65 -1.55 7.64 -14.44
CA ASP A 65 -1.42 6.48 -15.32
C ASP A 65 -1.38 5.19 -14.50
N THR A 66 -2.48 4.43 -14.59
CA THR A 66 -2.62 3.16 -13.87
C THR A 66 -1.86 2.03 -14.53
N SER A 67 -1.27 2.22 -15.71
CA SER A 67 -0.39 1.23 -16.36
C SER A 67 0.87 0.96 -15.54
N LEU A 68 1.31 1.94 -14.74
CA LEU A 68 2.43 1.84 -13.81
C LEU A 68 2.05 1.20 -12.47
N ASN A 69 0.77 0.91 -12.23
CA ASN A 69 0.37 0.18 -11.04
C ASN A 69 0.98 -1.23 -11.10
N THR A 70 2.04 -1.44 -10.34
CA THR A 70 2.64 -2.77 -10.18
C THR A 70 1.61 -3.69 -9.57
N THR A 71 1.22 -4.74 -10.29
CA THR A 71 0.37 -5.78 -9.70
C THR A 71 1.11 -6.39 -8.53
N THR A 72 0.53 -6.28 -7.34
CA THR A 72 1.16 -6.66 -6.06
C THR A 72 1.20 -8.17 -5.82
N SER A 73 0.61 -8.99 -6.70
CA SER A 73 0.52 -10.44 -6.47
C SER A 73 0.96 -11.25 -7.68
N LEU A 74 2.15 -11.83 -7.57
CA LEU A 74 2.55 -12.97 -8.38
C LEU A 74 1.84 -14.21 -7.85
N SER A 75 1.15 -14.93 -8.74
CA SER A 75 0.44 -16.16 -8.37
C SER A 75 1.43 -17.32 -8.31
N LEU A 76 1.83 -17.70 -7.10
CA LEU A 76 2.60 -18.91 -6.82
C LEU A 76 1.70 -20.15 -6.79
N THR A 77 2.23 -21.30 -7.15
CA THR A 77 1.60 -22.59 -6.85
C THR A 77 1.76 -22.96 -5.37
N SER A 78 1.07 -23.98 -4.90
CA SER A 78 1.21 -24.47 -3.52
C SER A 78 2.64 -24.95 -3.23
N ASP A 79 3.23 -25.68 -4.16
CA ASP A 79 4.59 -26.22 -4.03
C ASP A 79 5.64 -25.10 -4.06
N GLU A 80 5.47 -24.15 -4.97
CA GLU A 80 6.33 -22.96 -5.06
C GLU A 80 6.28 -22.13 -3.78
N SER A 81 5.08 -21.90 -3.22
CA SER A 81 4.90 -21.16 -1.97
C SER A 81 5.58 -21.85 -0.80
N SER A 82 5.41 -23.18 -0.69
CA SER A 82 6.05 -23.98 0.37
C SER A 82 7.57 -23.94 0.26
N LYS A 83 8.10 -24.09 -0.96
CA LYS A 83 9.54 -24.07 -1.23
C LYS A 83 10.15 -22.68 -0.98
N LEU A 84 9.48 -21.62 -1.45
CA LEU A 84 9.88 -20.24 -1.16
C LEU A 84 9.89 -19.95 0.33
N GLY A 85 8.87 -20.40 1.07
CA GLY A 85 8.79 -20.21 2.52
C GLY A 85 10.00 -20.80 3.25
N SER A 86 10.40 -22.02 2.87
CA SER A 86 11.58 -22.67 3.44
C SER A 86 12.88 -21.93 3.09
N ILE A 87 13.07 -21.54 1.83
CA ILE A 87 14.30 -20.88 1.37
C ILE A 87 14.44 -19.47 1.97
N MET A 88 13.35 -18.71 1.95
CA MET A 88 13.37 -17.29 2.32
C MET A 88 13.42 -17.07 3.82
N SER A 89 12.95 -18.02 4.66
CA SER A 89 13.02 -17.88 6.12
C SER A 89 14.45 -17.63 6.61
N ASP A 90 15.39 -18.48 6.19
CA ASP A 90 16.79 -18.38 6.60
C ASP A 90 17.49 -17.20 5.90
N ILE A 91 17.20 -16.99 4.61
CA ILE A 91 17.76 -15.88 3.83
C ILE A 91 17.39 -14.53 4.43
N ASN A 92 16.13 -14.35 4.83
CA ASN A 92 15.65 -13.10 5.42
C ASN A 92 16.39 -12.79 6.71
N THR A 93 16.54 -13.79 7.59
CA THR A 93 17.27 -13.64 8.85
C THR A 93 18.73 -13.25 8.59
N TYR A 94 19.43 -14.01 7.75
CA TYR A 94 20.83 -13.74 7.41
C TYR A 94 21.04 -12.36 6.76
N THR A 95 20.10 -11.95 5.88
CA THR A 95 20.13 -10.64 5.23
C THR A 95 19.97 -9.51 6.23
N GLN A 96 18.98 -9.61 7.13
CA GLN A 96 18.72 -8.58 8.14
C GLN A 96 19.94 -8.40 9.06
N GLU A 97 20.50 -9.50 9.56
CA GLU A 97 21.67 -9.46 10.44
C GLU A 97 22.90 -8.89 9.74
N THR A 98 23.19 -9.35 8.52
CA THR A 98 24.40 -8.93 7.78
C THR A 98 24.32 -7.47 7.36
N VAL A 99 23.17 -7.03 6.82
CA VAL A 99 22.98 -5.63 6.41
C VAL A 99 23.03 -4.70 7.62
N LEU A 100 22.41 -5.08 8.75
CA LEU A 100 22.46 -4.29 9.97
C LEU A 100 23.90 -4.10 10.46
N ARG A 101 24.71 -5.17 10.47
CA ARG A 101 26.11 -5.11 10.87
C ARG A 101 26.94 -4.20 9.96
N ILE A 102 26.72 -4.25 8.65
CA ILE A 102 27.40 -3.38 7.68
C ILE A 102 27.01 -1.92 7.94
N LEU A 103 25.73 -1.62 8.12
CA LEU A 103 25.24 -0.26 8.38
C LEU A 103 25.78 0.31 9.71
N MET A 104 25.90 -0.53 10.74
CA MET A 104 26.48 -0.14 12.02
C MET A 104 28.01 -0.04 12.01
N GLY A 105 28.67 -0.39 10.89
CA GLY A 105 30.13 -0.41 10.78
C GLY A 105 30.81 -1.57 11.53
N ALA A 106 30.03 -2.55 12.01
CA ALA A 106 30.56 -3.76 12.64
C ALA A 106 31.17 -4.72 11.61
N ASP A 107 30.75 -4.64 10.35
CA ASP A 107 31.35 -5.30 9.20
C ASP A 107 31.71 -4.26 8.12
N PRO A 108 32.83 -4.41 7.39
CA PRO A 108 33.17 -3.50 6.29
C PRO A 108 32.25 -3.71 5.09
N ILE A 109 32.05 -2.66 4.29
CA ILE A 109 31.25 -2.72 3.06
C ILE A 109 31.76 -3.74 2.03
N SER A 110 33.06 -4.07 2.05
CA SER A 110 33.66 -5.11 1.22
C SER A 110 33.11 -6.51 1.48
N LYS A 111 32.40 -6.73 2.60
CA LYS A 111 31.74 -8.00 2.92
C LYS A 111 30.54 -8.31 2.02
N ILE A 112 30.07 -7.35 1.22
CA ILE A 112 28.94 -7.54 0.29
C ILE A 112 29.17 -8.72 -0.68
N ASP A 113 30.41 -8.95 -1.15
CA ASP A 113 30.70 -10.07 -2.06
C ASP A 113 30.54 -11.43 -1.39
N GLU A 114 30.96 -11.54 -0.13
CA GLU A 114 30.76 -12.74 0.69
C GLU A 114 29.28 -12.95 0.99
N PHE A 115 28.58 -11.87 1.35
CA PHE A 115 27.13 -11.87 1.56
C PHE A 115 26.38 -12.44 0.34
N GLN A 116 26.70 -11.97 -0.87
CA GLN A 116 26.10 -12.48 -2.11
C GLN A 116 26.40 -13.97 -2.33
N LYS A 117 27.65 -14.40 -2.13
CA LYS A 117 28.03 -15.83 -2.24
C LYS A 117 27.26 -16.68 -1.24
N ARG A 118 27.08 -16.19 -0.01
CA ARG A 118 26.33 -16.88 1.03
C ARG A 118 24.86 -17.01 0.66
N LEU A 119 24.21 -15.96 0.16
CA LEU A 119 22.84 -16.01 -0.35
C LEU A 119 22.66 -17.08 -1.44
N LYS A 120 23.61 -17.18 -2.39
CA LYS A 120 23.62 -18.25 -3.40
C LYS A 120 23.68 -19.63 -2.79
N SER A 121 24.55 -19.85 -1.81
CA SER A 121 24.63 -21.14 -1.09
C SER A 121 23.35 -21.47 -0.30
N MET A 122 22.56 -20.47 0.07
CA MET A 122 21.28 -20.63 0.77
C MET A 122 20.10 -20.84 -0.20
N GLY A 123 20.34 -20.86 -1.51
CA GLY A 123 19.31 -21.16 -2.51
C GLY A 123 18.57 -19.94 -3.05
N ILE A 124 19.10 -18.72 -2.92
CA ILE A 124 18.47 -17.52 -3.49
C ILE A 124 18.21 -17.65 -5.01
N ASP A 125 19.08 -18.36 -5.73
CA ASP A 125 18.90 -18.59 -7.18
C ASP A 125 17.67 -19.46 -7.48
N GLU A 126 17.31 -20.37 -6.58
CA GLU A 126 16.10 -21.18 -6.69
C GLU A 126 14.85 -20.35 -6.38
N ALA A 127 14.90 -19.49 -5.35
CA ALA A 127 13.84 -18.51 -5.09
C ALA A 127 13.60 -17.59 -6.30
N ASN A 128 14.68 -17.10 -6.93
CA ASN A 128 14.62 -16.28 -8.13
C ASN A 128 13.93 -17.01 -9.30
N LYS A 129 14.23 -18.29 -9.52
CA LYS A 129 13.56 -19.10 -10.55
C LYS A 129 12.06 -19.23 -10.30
N ILE A 130 11.65 -19.44 -9.04
CA ILE A 130 10.24 -19.52 -8.65
C ILE A 130 9.52 -18.20 -8.96
N TYR A 131 10.10 -17.06 -8.56
CA TYR A 131 9.54 -15.74 -8.87
C TYR A 131 9.48 -15.49 -10.37
N GLN A 132 10.50 -15.88 -11.13
CA GLN A 132 10.52 -15.73 -12.58
C GLN A 132 9.43 -16.57 -13.27
N ALA A 133 9.19 -17.79 -12.80
CA ALA A 133 8.11 -18.64 -13.31
C ALA A 133 6.73 -18.02 -13.02
N ALA A 134 6.54 -17.48 -11.81
CA ALA A 134 5.30 -16.79 -11.43
C ALA A 134 5.08 -15.51 -12.23
N PHE A 135 6.14 -14.76 -12.51
CA PHE A 135 6.11 -13.60 -13.39
C PHE A 135 5.77 -13.98 -14.84
N GLY A 136 6.33 -15.09 -15.35
CA GLY A 136 5.96 -15.64 -16.65
C GLY A 136 4.48 -15.97 -16.75
N ARG A 137 3.91 -16.65 -15.73
CA ARG A 137 2.46 -16.92 -15.67
C ARG A 137 1.63 -15.66 -15.57
N PHE A 138 2.12 -14.62 -14.89
CA PHE A 138 1.44 -13.34 -14.81
C PHE A 138 1.38 -12.65 -16.17
N ASN A 139 2.50 -12.56 -16.89
CA ASN A 139 2.53 -11.93 -18.21
C ASN A 139 1.70 -12.68 -19.24
N ALA A 140 1.59 -14.00 -19.15
CA ALA A 140 0.72 -14.80 -20.02
C ALA A 140 -0.79 -14.58 -19.77
N ARG A 141 -1.18 -13.93 -18.66
CA ARG A 141 -2.57 -13.55 -18.36
C ARG A 141 -2.92 -12.13 -18.79
N LYS A 142 -1.93 -11.29 -19.08
CA LYS A 142 -2.13 -9.97 -19.67
C LYS A 142 -2.41 -10.10 -21.16
#